data_AF-X1NRW0-F1
#
_entry.id   AF-X1NRW0-F1
#
_cell.length_a   1.000
_cell.length_b   1.000
_cell.length_c   1.000
_cell.angle_alpha   90.00
_cell.angle_beta   90.00
_cell.angle_gamma   90.00
#
_symmetry.space_group_name_H-M   'P 1'
#
loop_
_entity.id
_entity.type
_entity.pdbx_description
1 polymer ?
#
loop_
_entity_poly.entity_id
_entity_poly.type
_entity_poly.pdbx_seq_one_letter_code
_entity_poly.pdbx_strand_id
1 'polypeptide(L)' 'MYIIVIGGGRIGYYLTRALLDEGHEVLVVEKSATICERIADEMGSVCFRGDGCEASTLA' A
#
# COMPACT_ATOMS: atom_id res chain seq x y z
N MET A 1 10.07 -1.12 -11.26
CA MET A 1 10.11 0.26 -10.72
C MET A 1 9.64 0.22 -9.28
N TYR A 2 10.02 1.21 -8.48
CA TYR A 2 9.48 1.39 -7.13
C TYR A 2 8.30 2.36 -7.17
N ILE A 3 7.14 1.93 -6.68
CA ILE A 3 5.88 2.69 -6.77
C ILE A 3 5.26 2.81 -5.37
N ILE A 4 4.88 4.02 -4.98
CA ILE A 4 4.16 4.26 -3.73
C ILE A 4 2.70 4.53 -4.05
N VAL A 5 1.79 3.76 -3.43
CA VAL A 5 0.35 3.95 -3.52
C VAL A 5 -0.17 4.50 -2.20
N ILE A 6 -0.73 5.71 -2.21
CA ILE A 6 -1.34 6.31 -1.02
C ILE A 6 -2.84 5.94 -0.99
N GLY A 7 -3.23 5.16 0.02
CA GLY A 7 -4.60 4.70 0.25
C GLY A 7 -4.80 3.22 -0.14
N GLY A 8 -5.08 2.38 0.84
CA GLY A 8 -5.28 0.92 0.67
C GLY A 8 -6.73 0.48 0.42
N GLY A 9 -7.63 1.44 0.14
CA GLY A 9 -9.04 1.17 -0.11
C GLY A 9 -9.29 0.31 -1.37
N ARG A 10 -10.54 0.24 -1.85
CA ARG A 10 -10.90 -0.65 -2.96
C ARG A 10 -10.01 -0.47 -4.21
N ILE A 11 -9.80 0.77 -4.64
CA ILE A 11 -9.01 1.06 -5.85
C ILE A 11 -7.52 0.78 -5.61
N GLY A 12 -6.97 1.31 -4.51
CA GLY A 12 -5.55 1.12 -4.18
C GLY A 12 -5.18 -0.34 -3.99
N TYR A 13 -6.07 -1.15 -3.41
CA TYR A 13 -5.90 -2.60 -3.28
C TYR A 13 -5.72 -3.27 -4.65
N TYR A 14 -6.66 -3.06 -5.60
CA TYR A 14 -6.59 -3.72 -6.91
C TYR A 14 -5.45 -3.18 -7.77
N LEU A 15 -5.15 -1.88 -7.66
CA LEU A 15 -4.00 -1.27 -8.32
C LEU A 15 -2.69 -1.89 -7.82
N THR A 16 -2.52 -1.99 -6.51
CA THR A 16 -1.32 -2.60 -5.89
C THR A 16 -1.14 -4.02 -6.36
N ARG A 17 -2.21 -4.82 -6.35
CA ARG A 17 -2.17 -6.20 -6.82
C ARG A 17 -1.74 -6.30 -8.28
N ALA A 18 -2.31 -5.49 -9.17
CA ALA A 18 -1.94 -5.48 -10.58
C ALA A 18 -0.46 -5.09 -10.80
N LEU A 19 0.02 -4.06 -10.09
CA LEU A 19 1.43 -3.63 -10.18
C LEU A 19 2.40 -4.69 -9.66
N LEU A 20 2.05 -5.39 -8.58
CA LEU A 20 2.83 -6.53 -8.07
C LEU A 20 2.85 -7.69 -9.07
N ASP A 21 1.71 -8.02 -9.68
CA ASP A 21 1.60 -9.06 -10.72
C ASP A 21 2.44 -8.71 -11.96
N GLU A 22 2.61 -7.42 -12.27
CA GLU A 22 3.51 -6.92 -13.33
C GLU A 22 5.00 -6.93 -12.92
N GLY A 23 5.33 -7.37 -11.70
CA GLY A 23 6.70 -7.49 -11.20
C GLY A 23 7.29 -6.15 -10.72
N HIS A 24 6.45 -5.17 -10.38
CA HIS A 24 6.91 -3.94 -9.76
C HIS A 24 7.07 -4.08 -8.25
N GLU A 25 7.94 -3.28 -7.67
CA GLU A 25 8.08 -3.16 -6.21
C GLU A 25 7.13 -2.06 -5.75
N VAL A 26 6.22 -2.40 -4.84
CA VAL A 26 5.12 -1.50 -4.45
C VAL A 26 5.07 -1.36 -2.94
N LEU A 27 4.92 -0.13 -2.47
CA LEU A 27 4.58 0.19 -1.09
C LEU A 27 3.22 0.87 -1.03
N VAL A 28 2.29 0.32 -0.26
CA VAL A 28 1.01 0.95 0.04
C VAL A 28 1.10 1.67 1.37
N VAL A 29 0.78 2.96 1.40
CA VAL A 29 0.61 3.71 2.64
C VAL A 29 -0.87 3.75 2.97
N GLU A 30 -1.25 3.21 4.12
CA GLU A 30 -2.66 3.20 4.53
C GLU A 30 -2.86 3.49 6.01
N LYS A 31 -3.81 4.39 6.31
CA LYS A 31 -4.08 4.85 7.67
C LYS A 31 -4.81 3.81 8.52
N SER A 32 -5.73 3.07 7.91
CA SER A 32 -6.54 2.06 8.59
C SER A 32 -5.72 0.79 8.86
N ALA A 33 -5.59 0.45 10.15
CA ALA A 33 -4.92 -0.79 10.57
C ALA A 33 -5.56 -2.04 9.93
N THR A 34 -6.89 -2.11 9.90
CA THR A 34 -7.63 -3.27 9.39
C THR A 34 -7.43 -3.48 7.89
N ILE A 35 -7.30 -2.39 7.12
CA ILE A 35 -7.03 -2.47 5.69
C ILE A 35 -5.58 -2.89 5.45
N CYS A 36 -4.65 -2.35 6.24
CA CYS A 36 -3.23 -2.66 6.12
C CYS A 36 -2.94 -4.12 6.49
N GLU A 37 -3.57 -4.64 7.54
CA GLU A 37 -3.53 -6.07 7.92
C GLU A 37 -4.06 -6.95 6.77
N ARG A 38 -5.22 -6.62 6.21
CA ARG A 38 -5.77 -7.36 5.07
C ARG A 38 -4.83 -7.37 3.85
N ILE A 39 -4.24 -6.21 3.53
CA ILE A 39 -3.26 -6.14 2.43
C ILE A 39 -2.02 -6.99 2.77
N ALA A 40 -1.57 -6.94 4.02
CA ALA A 40 -0.41 -7.71 4.48
C ALA A 40 -0.64 -9.22 4.38
N ASP A 41 -1.84 -9.68 4.75
CA ASP A 41 -2.22 -11.09 4.70
C ASP A 41 -2.35 -11.61 3.27
N GLU A 42 -2.85 -10.79 2.34
CA GLU A 42 -3.16 -11.21 0.97
C GLU A 42 -2.03 -10.96 -0.04
N MET A 43 -1.22 -9.92 0.18
CA MET A 43 -0.16 -9.49 -0.75
C MET A 43 1.25 -9.50 -0.13
N GLY A 44 1.38 -9.91 1.13
CA GLY A 44 2.63 -9.87 1.88
C GLY A 44 2.93 -8.48 2.46
N SER A 45 4.13 -8.29 3.02
CA SER A 45 4.52 -7.06 3.74
C SER A 45 4.79 -5.87 2.81
N VAL A 46 3.79 -5.47 2.03
CA VAL A 46 3.80 -4.34 1.09
C VAL A 46 3.00 -3.14 1.60
N CYS A 47 2.42 -3.21 2.80
CA CYS A 47 1.67 -2.11 3.40
C CYS A 47 2.41 -1.50 4.60
N PHE A 48 2.49 -0.17 4.62
CA PHE A 48 2.93 0.64 5.75
C PHE A 48 1.74 1.39 6.33
N ARG A 49 1.57 1.31 7.65
CA ARG A 49 0.51 2.03 8.34
C ARG A 49 0.92 3.48 8.58
N GLY A 50 0.30 4.41 7.87
CA GLY A 50 0.58 5.83 7.98
C GLY A 50 -0.43 6.71 7.26
N ASP A 51 -0.39 8.00 7.51
CA ASP A 51 -1.21 8.98 6.79
C ASP A 51 -0.37 9.65 5.70
N GLY A 52 -0.73 9.44 4.44
CA GLY A 52 -0.01 10.04 3.31
C GLY A 52 -0.13 11.56 3.21
N CYS A 53 -1.02 12.18 4.01
CA CYS A 53 -1.09 13.63 4.16
C CYS A 53 -0.09 14.18 5.20
N GLU A 54 0.56 13.32 5.99
CA GLU A 54 1.59 13.73 6.95
C GLU A 54 2.98 13.63 6.29
N ALA A 55 3.71 14.75 6.25
CA ALA A 55 5.02 14.79 5.62
C ALA A 55 6.00 13.78 6.23
N SER A 56 5.91 13.52 7.53
CA SER A 56 6.74 12.53 8.24
C SER A 56 6.54 11.10 7.78
N THR A 57 5.40 10.78 7.17
CA THR A 57 5.11 9.45 6.62
C THR A 57 5.92 9.17 5.35
N LEU A 58 6.28 10.23 4.60
CA LEU A 58 6.94 10.14 3.30
C LEU A 58 8.37 10.74 3.29
N ALA A 59 8.85 11.15 4.47
CA ALA A 59 10.15 11.79 4.67
C ALA A 59 11.32 10.81 4.62
#